data_AF-A0A928BBY1-F1
#
_entry.id   AF-A0A928BBY1-F1
#
_cell.length_a   1.000
_cell.length_b   1.000
_cell.length_c   1.000
_cell.angle_alpha   90.00
_cell.angle_beta   90.00
_cell.angle_gamma   90.00
#
_symmetry.space_group_name_H-M   'P 1'
#
loop_
_entity.id
_entity.type
_entity.pdbx_description
1 polymer ?
#
loop_
_entity_poly.entity_id
_entity_poly.type
_entity_poly.pdbx_seq_one_letter_code
_entity_poly.pdbx_strand_id
1 'polypeptide(L)'
;MTKNKTISQILTTLEVEALLREGRLDEAYTELHNLLEREPKNAYAWYLLGGIYRRQQLWGDAINAYNKAKMIDPTGPAATAIEAIYEILNYRNVDFLNA
;
A
#
# COMPACT_ATOMS: atom_id res chain seq x y z
N MET A 1 -18.35 6.14 21.07
CA MET A 1 -18.29 4.94 20.20
C MET A 1 -17.03 4.86 19.33
N THR A 2 -16.05 5.77 19.42
CA THR A 2 -14.88 5.83 18.51
C THR A 2 -13.65 5.03 18.96
N LYS A 3 -13.43 4.80 20.27
CA LYS A 3 -12.23 4.11 20.79
C LYS A 3 -12.06 2.66 20.29
N ASN A 4 -13.14 1.89 20.19
CA ASN A 4 -13.07 0.49 19.75
C ASN A 4 -12.77 0.36 18.25
N LYS A 5 -13.19 1.34 17.44
CA LYS A 5 -12.93 1.35 16.00
C LYS A 5 -11.43 1.53 15.71
N THR A 6 -10.79 2.48 16.38
CA THR A 6 -9.35 2.75 16.24
C THR A 6 -8.48 1.59 16.72
N ILE A 7 -8.84 0.92 17.82
CA ILE A 7 -8.08 -0.25 18.30
C ILE A 7 -8.18 -1.40 17.30
N SER A 8 -9.37 -1.68 16.76
CA SER A 8 -9.56 -2.72 15.74
C SER A 8 -8.74 -2.45 14.48
N GLN A 9 -8.66 -1.19 14.01
CA GLN A 9 -7.85 -0.82 12.86
C GLN A 9 -6.36 -1.10 13.10
N ILE A 10 -5.85 -0.66 14.25
CA ILE A 10 -4.44 -0.82 14.62
C ILE A 10 -4.10 -2.31 14.64
N LEU A 11 -4.94 -3.13 15.27
CA LEU A 11 -4.77 -4.58 15.30
C LEU A 11 -4.72 -5.18 13.89
N THR A 12 -5.69 -4.86 13.03
CA THR A 12 -5.71 -5.36 11.64
C THR A 12 -4.47 -4.92 10.86
N THR A 13 -4.01 -3.68 11.01
CA THR A 13 -2.79 -3.22 10.33
C THR A 13 -1.53 -3.91 10.83
N LEU A 14 -1.43 -4.22 12.13
CA LEU A 14 -0.31 -4.98 12.70
C LEU A 14 -0.30 -6.44 12.23
N GLU A 15 -1.47 -7.06 12.14
CA GLU A 15 -1.65 -8.42 11.59
C GLU A 15 -1.21 -8.46 10.13
N VAL A 16 -1.65 -7.49 9.32
CA VAL A 16 -1.22 -7.34 7.93
C VAL A 16 0.30 -7.20 7.84
N GLU A 17 0.94 -6.37 8.66
CA GLU A 17 2.41 -6.25 8.66
C GLU A 17 3.13 -7.55 9.03
N ALA A 18 2.57 -8.35 9.94
CA ALA A 18 3.09 -9.68 10.23
C ALA A 18 2.99 -10.59 9.01
N LEU A 19 1.81 -10.66 8.38
CA LEU A 19 1.58 -11.44 7.15
C LEU A 19 2.52 -11.02 6.01
N LEU A 20 2.77 -9.72 5.85
CA LEU A 20 3.72 -9.20 4.87
C LEU A 20 5.16 -9.61 5.17
N ARG A 21 5.56 -9.70 6.44
CA ARG A 21 6.89 -10.20 6.82
C ARG A 21 7.03 -11.69 6.55
N GLU A 22 5.95 -12.45 6.71
CA GLU A 22 5.87 -13.89 6.42
C GLU A 22 5.73 -14.20 4.92
N GLY A 23 5.49 -13.18 4.07
CA GLY A 23 5.29 -13.36 2.63
C GLY A 23 3.89 -13.87 2.25
N ARG A 24 2.95 -13.89 3.20
CA ARG A 24 1.56 -14.34 3.02
C ARG A 24 0.71 -13.21 2.41
N LEU A 25 1.03 -12.89 1.14
CA LEU A 25 0.49 -11.71 0.47
C LEU A 25 -1.02 -11.78 0.23
N ASP A 26 -1.59 -12.96 -0.06
CA ASP A 26 -3.02 -13.11 -0.32
C ASP A 26 -3.88 -12.89 0.93
N GLU A 27 -3.40 -13.32 2.09
CA GLU A 27 -4.08 -13.12 3.37
C GLU A 27 -3.98 -11.66 3.81
N ALA A 28 -2.79 -11.05 3.66
CA ALA A 28 -2.60 -9.62 3.89
C ALA A 28 -3.52 -8.77 2.98
N TYR A 29 -3.68 -9.18 1.73
CA TYR A 29 -4.58 -8.54 0.79
C TYR A 29 -6.04 -8.62 1.25
N THR A 30 -6.48 -9.81 1.66
CA THR A 30 -7.86 -10.06 2.11
C THR A 30 -8.21 -9.20 3.32
N GLU A 31 -7.33 -9.14 4.33
CA GLU A 31 -7.53 -8.32 5.52
C GLU A 31 -7.58 -6.82 5.20
N LEU A 32 -6.67 -6.35 4.34
CA LEU A 32 -6.69 -4.95 3.90
C LEU A 32 -7.93 -4.60 3.08
N HIS A 33 -8.40 -5.51 2.22
CA HIS A 33 -9.61 -5.30 1.45
C HIS A 33 -10.82 -5.13 2.39
N ASN A 34 -11.00 -6.06 3.33
CA ASN A 34 -12.08 -5.99 4.32
C ASN A 34 -12.01 -4.71 5.17
N LEU A 35 -10.80 -4.29 5.56
CA LEU A 35 -10.58 -3.04 6.28
C LEU A 35 -11.00 -1.84 5.44
N LEU A 36 -10.60 -1.79 4.17
CA LEU A 36 -10.89 -0.68 3.26
C LEU A 36 -12.36 -0.60 2.83
N GLU A 37 -13.09 -1.73 2.80
CA GLU A 37 -14.54 -1.72 2.62
C GLU A 37 -15.25 -1.00 3.77
N ARG A 38 -14.78 -1.23 5.00
CA ARG A 38 -15.33 -0.60 6.20
C ARG A 38 -14.81 0.83 6.38
N GLU A 39 -13.60 1.10 5.87
CA GLU A 39 -12.85 2.32 6.10
C GLU A 39 -12.08 2.79 4.86
N PRO A 40 -12.80 3.28 3.84
CA PRO A 40 -12.19 3.69 2.58
C PRO A 40 -11.27 4.92 2.73
N LYS A 41 -11.32 5.61 3.87
CA LYS A 41 -10.49 6.79 4.21
C LYS A 41 -9.29 6.43 5.10
N ASN A 42 -8.89 5.17 5.19
CA ASN A 42 -7.70 4.78 5.94
C ASN A 42 -6.46 4.88 5.02
N ALA A 43 -5.69 5.97 5.15
CA ALA A 43 -4.50 6.20 4.34
C ALA A 43 -3.43 5.10 4.53
N TYR A 44 -3.27 4.61 5.76
CA TYR A 44 -2.26 3.58 6.06
C TYR A 44 -2.61 2.22 5.44
N ALA A 45 -3.89 1.85 5.44
CA ALA A 45 -4.35 0.62 4.78
C ALA A 45 -4.13 0.68 3.25
N TRP A 46 -4.42 1.82 2.61
CA TRP A 46 -4.10 2.03 1.19
C TRP A 46 -2.58 1.97 0.92
N TYR A 47 -1.76 2.48 1.83
CA TYR A 47 -0.30 2.37 1.75
C TYR A 47 0.18 0.91 1.83
N LEU A 48 -0.30 0.14 2.81
CA LEU A 48 0.05 -1.28 2.95
C LEU A 48 -0.39 -2.08 1.70
N LEU A 49 -1.55 -1.77 1.13
CA LEU A 49 -2.04 -2.40 -0.10
C LEU A 49 -1.14 -2.08 -1.30
N GLY A 50 -0.70 -0.83 -1.44
CA GLY A 50 0.31 -0.47 -2.44
C GLY A 50 1.62 -1.23 -2.24
N GLY A 51 2.01 -1.49 -0.99
CA GLY A 51 3.15 -2.31 -0.62
C GLY A 51 3.05 -3.75 -1.12
N ILE A 52 1.86 -4.35 -1.04
CA ILE A 52 1.58 -5.70 -1.58
C ILE A 52 1.77 -5.70 -3.10
N TYR A 53 1.09 -4.81 -3.81
CA TYR A 53 1.18 -4.73 -5.26
C TYR A 53 2.61 -4.47 -5.73
N ARG A 54 3.36 -3.62 -5.02
CA ARG A 54 4.78 -3.37 -5.30
C ARG A 54 5.63 -4.63 -5.19
N ARG A 55 5.40 -5.47 -4.16
CA ARG A 55 6.10 -6.76 -4.01
C ARG A 55 5.75 -7.76 -5.11
N GLN A 56 4.53 -7.70 -5.60
CA GLN A 56 4.05 -8.49 -6.75
C GLN A 56 4.46 -7.91 -8.10
N GLN A 57 5.19 -6.77 -8.12
CA GLN A 57 5.56 -6.03 -9.33
C GLN A 57 4.36 -5.54 -10.16
N LEU A 58 3.19 -5.43 -9.54
CA LEU A 58 1.98 -4.83 -10.11
C LEU A 58 2.07 -3.31 -9.95
N TRP A 59 2.98 -2.70 -10.72
CA TRP A 59 3.35 -1.29 -10.56
C TRP A 59 2.18 -0.32 -10.73
N GLY A 60 1.27 -0.59 -11.68
CA GLY A 60 0.09 0.24 -11.90
C GLY A 60 -0.86 0.25 -10.70
N ASP A 61 -1.15 -0.93 -10.14
CA ASP A 61 -2.02 -1.08 -8.97
C ASP A 61 -1.37 -0.49 -7.72
N ALA A 62 -0.05 -0.65 -7.57
CA ALA A 62 0.71 -0.03 -6.50
C ALA A 62 0.61 1.50 -6.54
N ILE A 63 0.82 2.11 -7.71
CA ILE A 63 0.68 3.57 -7.90
C ILE A 63 -0.74 4.02 -7.57
N ASN A 64 -1.76 3.30 -8.04
CA ASN A 64 -3.16 3.63 -7.76
C ASN A 64 -3.47 3.60 -6.25
N ALA A 65 -3.04 2.55 -5.56
CA ALA A 65 -3.24 2.42 -4.11
C ALA A 65 -2.51 3.51 -3.33
N TYR A 66 -1.25 3.79 -3.68
CA TYR A 66 -0.50 4.87 -3.03
C TYR A 66 -1.07 6.25 -3.33
N ASN A 67 -1.58 6.50 -4.54
CA ASN A 67 -2.25 7.77 -4.86
C ASN A 67 -3.48 7.97 -3.99
N LYS A 68 -4.30 6.93 -3.76
CA LYS A 68 -5.42 7.00 -2.82
C LYS A 68 -4.97 7.34 -1.41
N ALA A 69 -3.90 6.68 -0.93
CA ALA A 69 -3.32 7.01 0.37
C ALA A 69 -2.86 8.47 0.45
N LYS A 70 -2.14 8.97 -0.57
CA LYS A 70 -1.64 10.35 -0.66
C LYS A 70 -2.77 11.38 -0.73
N MET A 71 -3.89 11.06 -1.39
CA MET A 71 -5.07 11.94 -1.43
C MET A 71 -5.72 12.10 -0.04
N ILE A 72 -5.62 11.08 0.81
CA ILE A 72 -6.18 11.09 2.17
C ILE A 72 -5.19 11.75 3.14
N ASP A 73 -3.92 11.35 3.08
CA ASP A 73 -2.81 11.90 3.86
C ASP A 73 -1.63 12.25 2.93
N PRO A 74 -1.54 13.51 2.49
CA PRO A 74 -0.46 13.97 1.61
C PRO A 74 0.93 13.93 2.24
N THR A 75 1.01 13.90 3.57
CA THR A 75 2.28 13.89 4.33
C THR A 75 2.72 12.50 4.75
N GLY A 76 1.89 11.50 4.50
CA GLY A 76 2.12 10.12 4.88
C GLY A 76 3.18 9.41 4.00
N PRO A 77 3.56 8.18 4.39
CA PRO A 77 4.61 7.40 3.71
C PRO A 77 4.29 7.03 2.27
N ALA A 78 3.03 7.16 1.84
CA ALA A 78 2.63 6.92 0.46
C ALA A 78 3.20 7.95 -0.52
N ALA A 79 3.45 9.19 -0.08
CA ALA A 79 3.99 10.23 -0.95
C ALA A 79 5.37 9.85 -1.49
N THR A 80 6.26 9.38 -0.61
CA THR A 80 7.61 8.94 -0.98
C THR A 80 7.60 7.58 -1.68
N ALA A 81 6.65 6.70 -1.37
CA ALA A 81 6.55 5.39 -2.01
C ALA A 81 6.20 5.47 -3.52
N ILE A 82 5.41 6.46 -3.93
CA ILE A 82 5.10 6.69 -5.35
C ILE A 82 6.35 7.13 -6.12
N GLU A 83 7.13 8.03 -5.53
CA GLU A 83 8.37 8.54 -6.13
C GLU A 83 9.36 7.38 -6.34
N ALA A 84 9.54 6.52 -5.33
CA ALA A 84 10.38 5.34 -5.44
C ALA A 84 9.95 4.39 -6.58
N ILE A 85 8.65 4.24 -6.84
CA ILE A 85 8.18 3.44 -7.99
C ILE A 85 8.54 4.12 -9.31
N TYR A 86 8.33 5.43 -9.44
CA TYR A 86 8.69 6.15 -10.65
C TYR A 86 10.19 6.09 -10.93
N GLU A 87 11.04 6.16 -9.92
CA GLU A 87 12.49 5.97 -10.07
C GLU A 87 12.83 4.58 -10.61
N ILE A 88 12.23 3.51 -10.06
CA ILE A 88 12.42 2.12 -10.53
C ILE A 88 11.98 1.98 -11.99
N LEU A 89 10.80 2.50 -12.34
CA LEU A 89 10.27 2.42 -13.70
C LEU A 89 11.06 3.26 -14.68
N ASN A 90 11.51 4.45 -14.27
CA ASN A 90 12.34 5.31 -15.10
C ASN A 90 13.68 4.64 -15.39
N TYR A 91 14.36 4.08 -14.38
CA TYR A 91 15.60 3.32 -14.55
C TYR A 91 15.42 2.16 -15.55
N ARG A 92 14.36 1.37 -15.39
CA ARG A 92 14.04 0.27 -16.31
C ARG A 92 13.80 0.73 -17.76
N ASN A 93 13.28 1.93 -17.96
CA ASN A 93 13.05 2.47 -19.31
C ASN A 93 14.33 3.00 -19.97
N VAL A 94 15.34 3.43 -19.21
CA VAL A 94 16.61 3.92 -19.78
C VAL A 94 17.43 2.77 -20.39
N ASP A 95 17.35 1.56 -19.85
CA ASP A 95 18.03 0.37 -20.40
C ASP A 95 17.53 -0.02 -21.81
N PHE A 96 16.30 0.35 -22.20
CA PHE A 96 15.75 0.05 -23.53
C PHE A 96 16.07 1.11 -24.59
N LEU A 97 16.59 2.29 -24.22
CA LEU A 97 16.90 3.38 -25.15
C LEU A 97 18.39 3.44 -25.54
N ASN A 98 19.20 2.51 -25.04
CA ASN A 98 20.64 2.41 -25.35
C ASN A 98 21.00 1.26 -26.32
N ALA A 99 20.03 0.76 -27.11
CA ALA A 99 20.27 -0.24 -28.15
C ALA A 99 20.20 0.36 -29.55
#